data_AF-A0A7Y5KDC3-F1
#
_entry.id   AF-A0A7Y5KDC3-F1
#
_cell.length_a   1.000
_cell.length_b   1.000
_cell.length_c   1.000
_cell.angle_alpha   90.00
_cell.angle_beta   90.00
_cell.angle_gamma   90.00
#
_symmetry.space_group_name_H-M   'P 1'
#
loop_
_entity.id
_entity.type
_entity.pdbx_description
1 polymer ?
#
loop_
_entity_poly.entity_id
_entity_poly.type
_entity_poly.pdbx_seq_one_letter_code
_entity_poly.pdbx_strand_id
1 'polypeptide(L)'
;MKSSAHVLIIMATVLVGLLLLASCLQNNFERVSPTAPNEFALAQTLSPAASALEAALAIAHLNAALNKSSATPARVAAAPIYSITDLGTLGGVFSAALDLNAAGQIVGGARLANGLLHPFLYQNGQMIDLGTLGGNEGIASGINDAGDIVGQADNAQGWRRAFLYLNGVMTYIPTLGGTESRAGSINNSGQIVGRARIVATNYEHAFLYENAAM
;
A
#
# COMPACT_ATOMS: atom_id res chain seq x y z
N MET A 1 -14.40 -6.14 17.48
CA MET A 1 -13.24 -6.53 18.31
C MET A 1 -13.42 -5.97 19.72
N LYS A 2 -14.05 -6.70 20.65
CA LYS A 2 -14.00 -6.35 22.08
C LYS A 2 -12.71 -6.97 22.63
N SER A 3 -11.79 -6.13 23.07
CA SER A 3 -10.39 -6.47 23.38
C SER A 3 -10.27 -7.58 24.43
N SER A 4 -9.27 -8.46 24.25
CA SER A 4 -8.86 -9.53 25.18
C SER A 4 -8.79 -9.12 26.67
N ALA A 5 -8.51 -7.85 26.96
CA ALA A 5 -8.54 -7.28 28.31
C ALA A 5 -9.90 -7.39 29.03
N HIS A 6 -11.03 -7.31 28.30
CA HIS A 6 -12.36 -7.43 28.91
C HIS A 6 -12.67 -8.87 29.37
N VAL A 7 -12.11 -9.88 28.69
CA VAL A 7 -12.30 -11.28 29.07
C VAL A 7 -11.50 -11.61 30.33
N LEU A 8 -10.27 -11.09 30.43
CA LEU A 8 -9.40 -11.29 31.60
C LEU A 8 -9.99 -10.65 32.87
N ILE A 9 -10.61 -9.47 32.74
CA ILE A 9 -11.27 -8.77 33.86
C ILE A 9 -12.49 -9.57 34.36
N ILE A 10 -13.29 -10.13 33.46
CA ILE A 10 -14.46 -10.95 33.82
C ILE A 10 -14.02 -12.26 34.52
N MET A 11 -12.96 -12.90 34.04
CA MET A 11 -12.43 -14.12 34.67
C MET A 11 -11.88 -13.86 36.07
N ALA A 12 -11.20 -12.73 36.27
CA ALA A 12 -10.68 -12.33 37.59
C ALA A 12 -11.80 -12.03 38.59
N THR A 13 -12.88 -11.35 38.17
CA THR A 13 -14.01 -11.07 39.07
C THR A 13 -14.79 -12.32 39.45
N VAL A 14 -14.96 -13.28 38.53
CA VAL A 14 -15.64 -14.56 38.84
C VAL A 14 -14.81 -15.42 39.80
N LEU A 15 -13.49 -15.48 39.62
CA LEU A 15 -12.60 -16.25 40.50
C LEU A 15 -12.56 -15.66 41.93
N VAL A 16 -12.50 -14.33 42.05
CA VAL A 16 -12.55 -13.63 43.34
C VAL A 16 -13.90 -13.84 44.04
N GLY A 17 -15.02 -13.83 43.28
CA GLY A 17 -16.34 -14.16 43.81
C GLY A 17 -16.42 -15.60 44.35
N LEU A 18 -15.83 -16.57 43.66
CA LEU A 18 -15.81 -17.97 44.08
C LEU A 18 -14.99 -18.20 45.35
N LEU A 19 -13.84 -17.52 45.49
CA LEU A 19 -12.97 -17.57 46.67
C LEU A 19 -13.63 -16.94 47.92
N LEU A 20 -14.40 -15.86 47.72
CA LEU A 20 -15.14 -15.19 48.80
C LEU A 20 -16.33 -16.04 49.27
N LEU A 21 -17.05 -16.71 48.35
CA LEU A 21 -18.15 -17.61 48.70
C LEU A 21 -17.66 -18.86 49.45
N ALA A 22 -16.55 -19.47 49.02
CA ALA A 22 -15.93 -20.60 49.72
C ALA A 22 -15.50 -20.24 51.15
N SER A 23 -14.93 -19.03 51.33
CA SER A 23 -14.53 -18.52 52.65
C SER A 23 -15.73 -18.20 53.55
N CYS A 24 -16.86 -17.78 52.99
CA CYS A 24 -18.10 -17.51 53.72
C CYS A 24 -18.75 -18.81 54.23
N LEU A 25 -18.64 -19.89 53.46
CA LEU A 25 -19.12 -21.23 53.84
C LEU A 25 -18.27 -21.87 54.94
N GLN A 26 -16.94 -21.71 54.90
CA GLN A 26 -16.04 -22.26 55.93
C GLN A 26 -16.17 -21.54 57.28
N ASN A 27 -16.39 -20.22 57.28
CA ASN A 27 -16.54 -19.43 58.52
C ASN A 27 -17.85 -19.66 59.28
N ASN A 28 -18.88 -20.22 58.65
CA ASN A 28 -20.16 -20.51 59.32
C ASN A 28 -20.15 -21.86 60.07
N PHE A 29 -19.16 -22.73 59.88
CA PHE A 29 -19.09 -24.03 60.55
C PHE A 29 -18.34 -24.00 61.90
N GLU A 30 -17.48 -23.01 62.16
CA GLU A 30 -16.63 -22.99 63.36
C GLU A 30 -17.27 -22.32 64.59
N ARG A 31 -18.53 -21.86 64.53
CA ARG A 31 -19.20 -21.14 65.64
C ARG A 31 -20.33 -21.90 66.36
N VAL A 32 -20.39 -23.23 66.29
CA VAL A 32 -21.34 -24.02 67.10
C VAL A 32 -20.60 -24.85 68.14
N SER A 33 -20.45 -24.28 69.35
CA SER A 33 -20.00 -24.97 70.56
C SER A 33 -21.13 -25.81 71.18
N PRO A 34 -20.87 -27.04 71.69
CA PRO A 34 -21.93 -27.95 72.12
C PRO A 34 -22.21 -27.82 73.62
N THR A 35 -23.15 -26.96 74.04
CA THR A 35 -23.73 -27.03 75.41
C THR A 35 -25.15 -26.47 75.46
N ALA A 36 -26.16 -27.32 75.28
CA ALA A 36 -27.38 -27.42 76.09
C ALA A 36 -28.44 -28.29 75.36
N PRO A 37 -29.23 -29.11 76.07
CA PRO A 37 -30.29 -29.90 75.49
C PRO A 37 -31.57 -29.05 75.36
N ASN A 38 -32.38 -29.36 74.34
CA ASN A 38 -33.77 -28.90 74.14
C ASN A 38 -33.94 -27.62 73.29
N GLU A 39 -33.90 -27.76 71.97
CA GLU A 39 -34.79 -27.14 70.96
C GLU A 39 -34.22 -27.37 69.55
N PHE A 40 -34.32 -28.60 69.04
CA PHE A 40 -34.03 -28.88 67.63
C PHE A 40 -35.30 -28.68 66.79
N ALA A 41 -35.66 -27.42 66.59
CA ALA A 41 -36.67 -27.03 65.60
C ALA A 41 -36.03 -26.12 64.54
N LEU A 42 -35.93 -26.68 63.33
CA LEU A 42 -36.01 -25.96 62.05
C LEU A 42 -34.95 -24.87 61.78
N ALA A 43 -33.68 -25.26 61.63
CA ALA A 43 -32.76 -24.50 60.78
C ALA A 43 -32.44 -25.35 59.54
N GLN A 44 -32.97 -24.88 58.43
CA GLN A 44 -33.15 -25.58 57.18
C GLN A 44 -31.83 -26.13 56.64
N THR A 45 -31.91 -27.40 56.24
CA THR A 45 -30.95 -28.07 55.38
C THR A 45 -30.80 -27.28 54.08
N LEU A 46 -29.76 -26.44 53.97
CA LEU A 46 -29.18 -26.15 52.67
C LEU A 46 -28.57 -27.46 52.18
N SER A 47 -29.38 -28.25 51.47
CA SER A 47 -29.01 -29.57 51.01
C SER A 47 -27.74 -29.49 50.14
N PRO A 48 -26.86 -30.51 50.14
CA PRO A 48 -25.70 -30.57 49.24
C PRO A 48 -26.06 -30.38 47.75
N ALA A 49 -27.33 -30.59 47.37
CA ALA A 49 -27.85 -30.30 46.04
C ALA A 49 -27.81 -28.81 45.64
N ALA A 50 -27.95 -27.87 46.60
CA ALA A 50 -27.86 -26.43 46.30
C ALA A 50 -26.42 -26.02 45.92
N SER A 51 -25.42 -26.55 46.64
CA SER A 51 -24.00 -26.30 46.32
C SER A 51 -23.56 -26.95 45.00
N ALA A 52 -24.13 -28.12 44.67
CA ALA A 52 -23.86 -28.82 43.42
C ALA A 52 -24.50 -28.10 42.21
N LEU A 53 -25.68 -27.49 42.39
CA LEU A 53 -26.37 -26.74 41.34
C LEU A 53 -25.65 -25.42 41.00
N GLU A 54 -25.12 -24.71 42.00
CA GLU A 54 -24.31 -23.50 41.79
C GLU A 54 -22.97 -23.82 41.12
N ALA A 55 -22.32 -24.92 41.51
CA ALA A 55 -21.12 -25.41 40.84
C ALA A 55 -21.38 -25.81 39.38
N ALA A 56 -22.50 -26.51 39.12
CA ALA A 56 -22.89 -26.89 37.76
C ALA A 56 -23.21 -25.67 36.88
N LEU A 57 -23.85 -24.63 37.43
CA LEU A 57 -24.15 -23.40 36.72
C LEU A 57 -22.88 -22.57 36.42
N ALA A 58 -21.90 -22.57 37.33
CA ALA A 58 -20.60 -21.95 37.10
C ALA A 58 -19.80 -22.65 35.99
N ILE A 59 -19.80 -23.99 35.97
CA ILE A 59 -19.17 -24.78 34.90
C ILE A 59 -19.89 -24.55 33.56
N ALA A 60 -21.22 -24.46 33.55
CA ALA A 60 -21.99 -24.16 32.34
C ALA A 60 -21.67 -22.76 31.79
N HIS A 61 -21.53 -21.75 32.65
CA HIS A 61 -21.11 -20.40 32.23
C HIS A 61 -19.67 -20.36 31.73
N LEU A 62 -18.76 -21.12 32.34
CA LEU A 62 -17.38 -21.24 31.89
C LEU A 62 -17.29 -21.92 30.51
N ASN A 63 -18.04 -23.01 30.31
CA ASN A 63 -18.12 -23.70 29.02
C ASN A 63 -18.77 -22.82 27.95
N ALA A 64 -19.81 -22.04 28.30
CA ALA A 64 -20.42 -21.06 27.40
C ALA A 64 -19.46 -19.90 27.05
N ALA A 65 -18.58 -19.49 27.97
CA ALA A 65 -17.56 -18.49 27.73
C ALA A 65 -16.41 -19.02 26.85
N LEU A 66 -15.97 -20.27 27.09
CA LEU A 66 -14.94 -20.93 26.28
C LEU A 66 -15.43 -21.21 24.85
N ASN A 67 -16.69 -21.63 24.68
CA ASN A 67 -17.30 -21.83 23.36
C ASN A 67 -17.53 -20.52 22.58
N LYS A 68 -17.56 -19.36 23.24
CA LYS A 68 -17.56 -18.05 22.56
C LYS A 68 -16.17 -17.62 22.09
N SER A 69 -15.10 -18.29 22.56
CA SER A 69 -13.70 -17.96 22.26
C SER A 69 -13.08 -18.85 21.19
N SER A 70 -13.79 -19.86 20.66
CA SER A 70 -13.33 -20.69 19.54
C SER A 70 -13.46 -19.99 18.18
N ALA A 71 -13.27 -18.66 18.16
CA ALA A 71 -12.96 -17.97 16.92
C ALA A 71 -11.64 -18.56 16.42
N THR A 72 -11.70 -19.23 15.28
CA THR A 72 -10.53 -19.60 14.48
C THR A 72 -9.59 -18.40 14.49
N PRO A 73 -8.29 -18.52 14.81
CA PRO A 73 -7.40 -17.36 14.78
C PRO A 73 -7.53 -16.75 13.39
N ALA A 74 -8.14 -15.57 13.34
CA ALA A 74 -8.26 -14.82 12.11
C ALA A 74 -6.82 -14.66 11.64
N ARG A 75 -6.49 -15.30 10.51
CA ARG A 75 -5.18 -15.18 9.89
C ARG A 75 -4.95 -13.69 9.70
N VAL A 76 -4.11 -13.10 10.55
CA VAL A 76 -3.63 -11.73 10.35
C VAL A 76 -2.81 -11.83 9.08
N ALA A 77 -3.41 -11.42 7.96
CA ALA A 77 -2.68 -11.31 6.71
C ALA A 77 -1.47 -10.41 6.99
N ALA A 78 -0.26 -10.91 6.73
CA ALA A 78 0.94 -10.11 6.86
C ALA A 78 0.75 -8.85 6.01
N ALA A 79 1.03 -7.68 6.60
CA ALA A 79 1.02 -6.44 5.84
C ALA A 79 1.97 -6.60 4.64
N PRO A 80 1.58 -6.17 3.44
CA PRO A 80 2.44 -6.27 2.28
C PRO A 80 3.76 -5.54 2.56
N ILE A 81 4.88 -6.18 2.22
CA ILE A 81 6.24 -5.61 2.31
C ILE A 81 6.54 -4.64 1.15
N TYR A 82 5.50 -4.19 0.45
CA TYR A 82 5.60 -3.33 -0.72
C TYR A 82 4.54 -2.23 -0.63
N SER A 83 4.84 -1.09 -1.24
CA SER A 83 3.89 0.00 -1.49
C SER A 83 3.65 0.13 -2.98
N ILE A 84 2.40 0.39 -3.36
CA ILE A 84 2.03 0.77 -4.72
C ILE A 84 1.59 2.22 -4.66
N THR A 85 2.23 3.06 -5.46
CA THR A 85 1.90 4.49 -5.58
C THR A 85 1.28 4.73 -6.94
N ASP A 86 0.06 5.28 -6.94
CA ASP A 86 -0.53 5.83 -8.15
C ASP A 86 0.12 7.19 -8.45
N LEU A 87 0.73 7.32 -9.63
CA LEU A 87 1.37 8.56 -10.07
C LEU A 87 0.36 9.56 -10.65
N GLY A 88 -0.87 9.13 -10.93
CA GLY A 88 -1.91 9.93 -11.55
C GLY A 88 -1.74 10.07 -13.07
N THR A 89 -2.38 11.10 -13.63
CA THR A 89 -2.37 11.46 -15.06
C THR A 89 -2.23 12.98 -15.21
N LEU A 90 -2.10 13.47 -16.45
CA LEU A 90 -2.16 14.91 -16.76
C LEU A 90 -3.61 15.42 -16.92
N GLY A 91 -4.54 14.85 -16.15
CA GLY A 91 -5.97 15.16 -16.19
C GLY A 91 -6.79 14.29 -17.16
N GLY A 92 -6.16 13.41 -17.92
CA GLY A 92 -6.81 12.39 -18.73
C GLY A 92 -7.01 11.05 -17.99
N VAL A 93 -7.23 9.98 -18.75
CA VAL A 93 -7.59 8.64 -18.22
C VAL A 93 -6.47 7.60 -18.31
N PHE A 94 -5.27 8.00 -18.72
CA PHE A 94 -4.16 7.07 -18.99
C PHE A 94 -2.82 7.68 -18.63
N SER A 95 -1.93 6.88 -18.05
CA SER A 95 -0.51 7.15 -17.91
C SER A 95 0.29 5.84 -17.95
N ALA A 96 1.54 5.93 -18.37
CA ALA A 96 2.51 4.83 -18.34
C ALA A 96 3.91 5.39 -18.07
N ALA A 97 4.55 4.90 -17.01
CA ALA A 97 5.97 5.14 -16.73
C ALA A 97 6.83 4.21 -17.59
N LEU A 98 7.91 4.75 -18.16
CA LEU A 98 8.82 4.03 -19.05
C LEU A 98 10.26 3.96 -18.53
N ASP A 99 10.67 4.93 -17.72
CA ASP A 99 12.02 4.93 -17.14
C ASP A 99 12.08 5.69 -15.81
N LEU A 100 13.09 5.40 -14.99
CA LEU A 100 13.34 6.03 -13.70
C LEU A 100 14.84 6.17 -13.41
N ASN A 101 15.25 7.27 -12.78
CA ASN A 101 16.64 7.47 -12.36
C ASN A 101 16.86 7.28 -10.86
N ALA A 102 18.12 7.35 -10.40
CA ALA A 102 18.49 7.14 -9.01
C ALA A 102 17.91 8.19 -8.03
N ALA A 103 17.53 9.38 -8.54
CA ALA A 103 16.86 10.41 -7.75
C ALA A 103 15.35 10.14 -7.57
N GLY A 104 14.81 9.07 -8.16
CA GLY A 104 13.39 8.73 -8.12
C GLY A 104 12.54 9.59 -9.06
N GLN A 105 13.16 10.27 -10.02
CA GLN A 105 12.44 10.92 -11.12
C GLN A 105 11.97 9.85 -12.10
N ILE A 106 10.71 9.93 -12.52
CA ILE A 106 10.08 8.94 -13.40
C ILE A 106 9.61 9.67 -14.66
N VAL A 107 9.84 9.08 -15.83
CA VAL A 107 9.38 9.64 -17.11
C VAL A 107 8.49 8.66 -17.86
N GLY A 108 7.68 9.18 -18.77
CA GLY A 108 6.80 8.35 -19.57
C GLY A 108 5.84 9.14 -20.43
N GLY A 109 4.63 8.59 -20.62
CA GLY A 109 3.54 9.25 -21.34
C GLY A 109 2.26 9.27 -20.52
N ALA A 110 1.55 10.39 -20.54
CA ALA A 110 0.26 10.54 -19.86
C ALA A 110 -0.71 11.34 -20.74
N ARG A 111 -2.00 10.99 -20.67
CA ARG A 111 -3.04 11.70 -21.39
C ARG A 111 -3.43 12.97 -20.65
N LEU A 112 -3.52 14.05 -21.39
CA LEU A 112 -4.18 15.28 -21.00
C LEU A 112 -5.70 15.09 -20.93
N ALA A 113 -6.40 16.08 -20.34
CA ALA A 113 -7.88 16.10 -20.30
C ALA A 113 -8.53 16.07 -21.69
N ASN A 114 -7.85 16.58 -22.73
CA ASN A 114 -8.30 16.53 -24.13
C ASN A 114 -7.99 15.18 -24.82
N GLY A 115 -7.37 14.23 -24.11
CA GLY A 115 -7.06 12.89 -24.61
C GLY A 115 -5.71 12.74 -25.31
N LEU A 116 -4.99 13.83 -25.59
CA LEU A 116 -3.68 13.79 -26.25
C LEU A 116 -2.62 13.20 -25.30
N LEU A 117 -1.73 12.36 -25.84
CA LEU A 117 -0.63 11.77 -25.08
C LEU A 117 0.56 12.73 -25.05
N HIS A 118 0.95 13.19 -23.87
CA HIS A 118 2.11 14.04 -23.67
C HIS A 118 3.22 13.33 -22.86
N PRO A 119 4.49 13.65 -23.12
CA PRO A 119 5.59 13.21 -22.28
C PRO A 119 5.51 13.88 -20.91
N PHE A 120 5.77 13.12 -19.85
CA PHE A 120 5.76 13.67 -18.49
C PHE A 120 7.09 13.41 -17.77
N LEU A 121 7.35 14.27 -16.77
CA LEU A 121 8.30 14.05 -15.68
C LEU A 121 7.52 14.00 -14.37
N TYR A 122 7.68 12.93 -13.59
CA TYR A 122 7.16 12.84 -12.24
C TYR A 122 8.31 13.04 -11.26
N GLN A 123 8.23 14.09 -10.44
CA GLN A 123 9.16 14.32 -9.34
C GLN A 123 8.44 14.97 -8.17
N ASN A 124 8.94 14.73 -6.96
CA ASN A 124 8.43 15.37 -5.74
C ASN A 124 6.91 15.19 -5.55
N GLY A 125 6.37 14.05 -5.97
CA GLY A 125 4.94 13.75 -5.85
C GLY A 125 4.04 14.38 -6.92
N GLN A 126 4.62 15.01 -7.95
CA GLN A 126 3.87 15.76 -8.96
C GLN A 126 4.21 15.28 -10.38
N MET A 127 3.19 15.11 -11.21
CA MET A 127 3.32 14.87 -12.65
C MET A 127 3.38 16.20 -13.39
N ILE A 128 4.45 16.41 -14.13
CA ILE A 128 4.75 17.63 -14.88
C ILE A 128 4.66 17.30 -16.38
N ASP A 129 3.83 18.05 -17.10
CA ASP A 129 3.79 17.98 -18.56
C ASP A 129 5.05 18.61 -19.16
N LEU A 130 5.79 17.87 -19.99
CA LEU A 130 6.97 18.37 -20.68
C LEU A 130 6.62 19.07 -22.01
N GLY A 131 5.37 18.95 -22.48
CA GLY A 131 4.91 19.48 -23.74
C GLY A 131 5.42 18.70 -24.95
N THR A 132 5.44 19.35 -26.11
CA THR A 132 5.86 18.76 -27.38
C THR A 132 6.78 19.72 -28.14
N LEU A 133 7.25 19.33 -29.33
CA LEU A 133 8.03 20.20 -30.22
C LEU A 133 7.13 21.15 -31.06
N GLY A 134 5.97 21.52 -30.50
CA GLY A 134 4.94 22.34 -31.16
C GLY A 134 3.87 21.54 -31.90
N GLY A 135 3.89 20.20 -31.82
CA GLY A 135 2.85 19.31 -32.31
C GLY A 135 1.88 18.85 -31.19
N ASN A 136 1.17 17.75 -31.42
CA ASN A 136 0.07 17.34 -30.53
C ASN A 136 0.43 16.25 -29.52
N GLU A 137 1.38 15.36 -29.84
CA GLU A 137 1.67 14.22 -28.98
C GLU A 137 3.16 13.99 -28.78
N GLY A 138 3.50 13.27 -27.71
CA GLY A 138 4.85 12.86 -27.42
C GLY A 138 4.90 11.82 -26.29
N ILE A 139 6.09 11.28 -26.08
CA ILE A 139 6.38 10.34 -24.99
C ILE A 139 7.86 10.37 -24.66
N ALA A 140 8.18 10.40 -23.37
CA ALA A 140 9.54 10.30 -22.86
C ALA A 140 9.89 8.82 -22.67
N SER A 141 11.04 8.40 -23.19
CA SER A 141 11.48 7.01 -23.21
C SER A 141 12.67 6.71 -22.30
N GLY A 142 13.45 7.73 -21.93
CA GLY A 142 14.61 7.55 -21.07
C GLY A 142 14.97 8.80 -20.27
N ILE A 143 15.60 8.59 -19.12
CA ILE A 143 16.11 9.64 -18.24
C ILE A 143 17.47 9.21 -17.68
N ASN A 144 18.45 10.13 -17.62
CA ASN A 144 19.73 9.87 -16.95
C ASN A 144 19.74 10.40 -15.49
N ASP A 145 20.80 10.14 -14.73
CA ASP A 145 20.91 10.58 -13.33
C ASP A 145 21.10 12.10 -13.17
N ALA A 146 21.42 12.83 -14.26
CA ALA A 146 21.44 14.29 -14.28
C ALA A 146 20.03 14.90 -14.45
N GLY A 147 19.03 14.08 -14.79
CA GLY A 147 17.66 14.52 -15.06
C GLY A 147 17.42 14.92 -16.52
N ASP A 148 18.34 14.57 -17.43
CA ASP A 148 18.16 14.79 -18.87
C ASP A 148 17.21 13.72 -19.41
N ILE A 149 16.20 14.17 -20.17
CA ILE A 149 15.12 13.30 -20.62
C ILE A 149 15.15 13.21 -22.14
N VAL A 150 15.01 12.00 -22.66
CA VAL A 150 14.91 11.76 -24.09
C VAL A 150 13.61 11.10 -24.45
N GLY A 151 13.22 11.25 -25.70
CA GLY A 151 11.99 10.66 -26.19
C GLY A 151 11.70 11.02 -27.62
N GLN A 152 10.41 11.14 -27.89
CA GLN A 152 9.89 11.51 -29.19
C GLN A 152 8.67 12.40 -29.01
N ALA A 153 8.58 13.46 -29.79
CA ALA A 153 7.46 14.38 -29.79
C ALA A 153 7.18 14.85 -31.20
N ASP A 154 5.92 15.16 -31.47
CA ASP A 154 5.52 15.71 -32.75
C ASP A 154 5.92 17.18 -32.82
N ASN A 155 6.44 17.59 -33.96
CA ASN A 155 6.72 19.00 -34.24
C ASN A 155 5.49 19.69 -34.85
N ALA A 156 5.58 21.01 -35.08
CA ALA A 156 4.50 21.80 -35.69
C ALA A 156 4.08 21.33 -37.11
N GLN A 157 4.89 20.50 -37.77
CA GLN A 157 4.59 19.91 -39.08
C GLN A 157 3.91 18.53 -38.97
N GLY A 158 3.68 18.04 -37.74
CA GLY A 158 3.12 16.71 -37.47
C GLY A 158 4.13 15.57 -37.60
N TRP A 159 5.42 15.86 -37.69
CA TRP A 159 6.45 14.82 -37.77
C TRP A 159 6.96 14.46 -36.39
N ARG A 160 7.10 13.16 -36.16
CA ARG A 160 7.65 12.65 -34.91
C ARG A 160 9.17 12.78 -34.89
N ARG A 161 9.70 13.57 -33.97
CA ARG A 161 11.12 13.85 -33.83
C ARG A 161 11.62 13.37 -32.48
N ALA A 162 12.81 12.80 -32.47
CA ALA A 162 13.55 12.56 -31.24
C ALA A 162 13.79 13.90 -30.53
N PHE A 163 13.71 13.93 -29.21
CA PHE A 163 14.02 15.13 -28.42
C PHE A 163 15.02 14.83 -27.30
N LEU A 164 15.72 15.88 -26.87
CA LEU A 164 16.43 16.01 -25.61
C LEU A 164 15.80 17.16 -24.82
N TYR A 165 15.32 16.87 -23.62
CA TYR A 165 14.85 17.85 -22.65
C TYR A 165 15.94 18.05 -21.61
N LEU A 166 16.53 19.24 -21.64
CA LEU A 166 17.69 19.61 -20.84
C LEU A 166 17.44 21.00 -20.26
N ASN A 167 17.62 21.15 -18.94
CA ASN A 167 17.46 22.43 -18.24
C ASN A 167 16.10 23.13 -18.52
N GLY A 168 15.03 22.34 -18.59
CA GLY A 168 13.68 22.87 -18.84
C GLY A 168 13.32 23.09 -20.31
N VAL A 169 14.24 22.83 -21.24
CA VAL A 169 14.06 23.13 -22.67
C VAL A 169 14.02 21.85 -23.48
N MET A 170 12.94 21.65 -24.24
CA MET A 170 12.83 20.57 -25.22
C MET A 170 13.48 20.98 -26.55
N THR A 171 14.51 20.27 -26.96
CA THR A 171 15.20 20.45 -28.23
C THR A 171 15.09 19.18 -29.07
N TYR A 172 14.93 19.32 -30.39
CA TYR A 172 14.89 18.15 -31.26
C TYR A 172 16.32 17.64 -31.53
N ILE A 173 16.45 16.32 -31.63
CA ILE A 173 17.68 15.65 -32.06
C ILE A 173 17.64 15.48 -33.59
N PRO A 174 18.71 15.85 -34.33
CA PRO A 174 18.77 15.72 -35.78
C PRO A 174 18.47 14.30 -36.29
N THR A 175 18.00 14.20 -37.53
CA THR A 175 17.75 12.93 -38.20
C THR A 175 18.91 12.55 -39.13
N LEU A 176 18.86 11.33 -39.66
CA LEU A 176 19.77 10.84 -40.70
C LEU A 176 19.32 11.29 -42.12
N GLY A 177 18.78 12.51 -42.21
CA GLY A 177 18.28 13.13 -43.44
C GLY A 177 16.79 12.94 -43.73
N GLY A 178 16.08 12.05 -43.01
CA GLY A 178 14.63 11.87 -43.12
C GLY A 178 13.77 12.79 -42.24
N THR A 179 12.45 12.58 -42.27
CA THR A 179 11.47 13.40 -41.54
C THR A 179 11.13 12.90 -40.14
N GLU A 180 11.50 11.67 -39.76
CA GLU A 180 11.15 11.11 -38.46
C GLU A 180 12.37 10.56 -37.70
N SER A 181 12.32 10.68 -36.37
CA SER A 181 13.28 10.07 -35.45
C SER A 181 12.67 9.78 -34.09
N ARG A 182 13.30 8.88 -33.34
CA ARG A 182 12.89 8.46 -32.00
C ARG A 182 14.13 8.19 -31.17
N ALA A 183 14.25 8.82 -30.00
CA ALA A 183 15.24 8.43 -29.01
C ALA A 183 14.70 7.30 -28.13
N GLY A 184 15.54 6.32 -27.81
CA GLY A 184 15.18 5.15 -27.03
C GLY A 184 15.73 5.17 -25.61
N SER A 185 16.97 5.65 -25.43
CA SER A 185 17.65 5.66 -24.14
C SER A 185 18.78 6.70 -24.15
N ILE A 186 19.17 7.13 -22.96
CA ILE A 186 20.27 8.05 -22.67
C ILE A 186 21.10 7.47 -21.52
N ASN A 187 22.42 7.63 -21.55
CA ASN A 187 23.28 7.29 -20.42
C ASN A 187 23.75 8.54 -19.65
N ASN A 188 24.46 8.32 -18.53
CA ASN A 188 24.97 9.40 -17.67
C ASN A 188 26.11 10.22 -18.32
N SER A 189 26.61 9.82 -19.48
CA SER A 189 27.55 10.61 -20.28
C SER A 189 26.84 11.45 -21.35
N GLY A 190 25.50 11.49 -21.34
CA GLY A 190 24.71 12.25 -22.32
C GLY A 190 24.65 11.62 -23.71
N GLN A 191 25.09 10.37 -23.86
CA GLN A 191 25.01 9.64 -25.13
C GLN A 191 23.59 9.11 -25.31
N ILE A 192 23.00 9.37 -26.47
CA ILE A 192 21.60 9.04 -26.78
C ILE A 192 21.56 8.05 -27.93
N VAL A 193 20.85 6.95 -27.75
CA VAL A 193 20.61 5.97 -28.83
C VAL A 193 19.17 6.04 -29.32
N GLY A 194 18.96 5.71 -30.59
CA GLY A 194 17.64 5.76 -31.17
C GLY A 194 17.58 5.23 -32.60
N ARG A 195 16.52 5.58 -33.30
CA ARG A 195 16.34 5.28 -34.72
C ARG A 195 15.78 6.47 -35.48
N ALA A 196 16.21 6.65 -36.72
CA ALA A 196 15.78 7.75 -37.57
C ALA A 196 15.61 7.29 -39.00
N ARG A 197 14.67 7.92 -39.72
CA ARG A 197 14.51 7.68 -41.14
C ARG A 197 15.68 8.26 -41.93
N ILE A 198 16.12 7.49 -42.93
CA ILE A 198 17.07 7.95 -43.95
C ILE A 198 16.34 8.52 -45.17
N VAL A 199 17.05 9.30 -45.99
CA VAL A 199 16.48 9.91 -47.20
C VAL A 199 15.94 8.84 -48.17
N ALA A 200 14.85 9.18 -48.88
CA ALA A 200 14.31 8.49 -50.05
C ALA A 200 13.68 7.09 -49.87
N THR A 201 13.69 6.47 -48.69
CA THR A 201 13.28 5.05 -48.61
C THR A 201 12.34 4.65 -47.46
N ASN A 202 11.88 5.57 -46.61
CA ASN A 202 11.10 5.27 -45.39
C ASN A 202 11.76 4.26 -44.41
N TYR A 203 12.96 3.78 -44.69
CA TYR A 203 13.71 2.89 -43.79
C TYR A 203 14.27 3.67 -42.60
N GLU A 204 14.32 3.00 -41.46
CA GLU A 204 14.91 3.52 -40.23
C GLU A 204 16.28 2.89 -40.00
N HIS A 205 17.27 3.71 -39.66
CA HIS A 205 18.58 3.26 -39.18
C HIS A 205 18.74 3.63 -37.70
N ALA A 206 19.44 2.79 -36.95
CA ALA A 206 19.85 3.12 -35.60
C ALA A 206 20.85 4.30 -35.63
N PHE A 207 20.82 5.15 -34.61
CA PHE A 207 21.81 6.21 -34.43
C PHE A 207 22.35 6.22 -32.99
N LEU A 208 23.57 6.71 -32.86
CA LEU A 208 24.15 7.25 -31.63
C LEU A 208 24.25 8.77 -31.82
N TYR A 209 23.76 9.53 -30.86
CA TYR A 209 23.89 10.97 -30.79
C TYR A 209 24.79 11.32 -29.60
N GLU A 210 25.82 12.08 -29.90
CA GLU A 210 26.75 12.65 -28.92
C GLU A 210 26.80 14.15 -29.19
N ASN A 211 26.45 14.96 -28.20
CA ASN A 211 26.62 16.39 -28.34
C ASN A 211 28.10 16.71 -28.15
N ALA A 212 28.78 17.18 -29.20
CA ALA A 212 30.21 17.51 -29.14
C ALA A 212 30.56 18.64 -28.15
N ALA A 213 29.56 19.29 -27.55
CA ALA A 213 29.70 20.37 -26.57
C ALA A 213 29.31 19.99 -25.13
N MET A 214 28.98 18.71 -24.86
CA MET A 214 28.73 18.20 -23.49
C MET A 214 29.96 17.49 -22.94
#